data_AF-T1A376-F1
#
_entry.id   AF-T1A376-F1
#
_cell.length_a   1.000
_cell.length_b   1.000
_cell.length_c   1.000
_cell.angle_alpha   90.00
_cell.angle_beta   90.00
_cell.angle_gamma   90.00
#
_symmetry.space_group_name_H-M   'P 1'
#
loop_
_entity.id
_entity.type
_entity.pdbx_description
1 polymer ?
#
loop_
_entity_poly.entity_id
_entity_poly.type
_entity_poly.pdbx_seq_one_letter_code
_entity_poly.pdbx_strand_id
1 'polypeptide(L)'
;MIPLRRGIPEAAIAAAREDPRFPPVGADELGALTVEVSILTPPEPLPAGEPAARRAAVRVGRDGLIVEGYGRSGLLLPQVAPEQGWTAEELLNGTCEKAGLAPDAWRDPTVRVLRFRAEVFAESTPRGAIAPVPTEAPAERSARGPVSRSGSRSAP
;
A
#
# COMPACT_ATOMS: atom_id res chain seq x y z
N MET A 1 -7.44 -19.60 1.15
CA MET A 1 -6.12 -19.04 0.77
C MET A 1 -5.63 -19.81 -0.45
N ILE A 2 -5.32 -19.13 -1.56
CA ILE A 2 -4.85 -19.78 -2.80
C ILE A 2 -3.32 -19.95 -2.70
N PRO A 3 -2.74 -21.13 -3.02
CA PRO A 3 -1.30 -21.30 -3.04
C PRO A 3 -0.63 -20.40 -4.10
N LEU A 4 0.54 -19.81 -3.79
CA LEU A 4 1.25 -18.89 -4.70
C LEU A 4 1.51 -19.47 -6.09
N ARG A 5 1.87 -20.76 -6.17
CA ARG A 5 2.07 -21.49 -7.44
C ARG A 5 0.88 -21.41 -8.40
N ARG A 6 -0.32 -21.16 -7.85
CA ARG A 6 -1.58 -21.03 -8.59
C ARG A 6 -2.02 -19.57 -8.67
N GLY A 7 -1.94 -18.84 -7.57
CA GLY A 7 -2.38 -17.44 -7.51
C GLY A 7 -1.56 -16.49 -8.38
N ILE A 8 -0.24 -16.71 -8.52
CA ILE A 8 0.62 -15.85 -9.35
C ILE A 8 0.22 -15.95 -10.84
N PRO A 9 0.12 -17.15 -11.47
CA PRO A 9 -0.37 -17.25 -12.84
C PRO A 9 -1.77 -16.67 -13.06
N GLU A 10 -2.70 -16.92 -12.13
CA GLU A 10 -4.08 -16.40 -12.22
C GLU A 10 -4.09 -14.85 -12.18
N ALA A 11 -3.35 -14.25 -11.25
CA ALA A 11 -3.23 -12.79 -11.15
C ALA A 11 -2.54 -12.18 -12.38
N ALA A 12 -1.52 -12.83 -12.93
CA ALA A 12 -0.83 -12.36 -14.13
C ALA A 12 -1.76 -12.36 -15.36
N ILE A 13 -2.58 -13.39 -15.53
CA ILE A 13 -3.59 -13.46 -16.61
C ILE A 13 -4.62 -12.36 -16.42
N ALA A 14 -5.16 -12.20 -15.21
CA ALA A 14 -6.15 -11.16 -14.92
C ALA A 14 -5.59 -9.75 -15.20
N ALA A 15 -4.37 -9.47 -14.76
CA ALA A 15 -3.71 -8.18 -15.02
C ALA A 15 -3.50 -7.91 -16.52
N ALA A 16 -3.12 -8.93 -17.31
CA ALA A 16 -2.85 -8.79 -18.73
C ALA A 16 -4.12 -8.76 -19.61
N ARG A 17 -5.21 -9.41 -19.18
CA ARG A 17 -6.36 -9.69 -20.07
C ARG A 17 -7.72 -9.24 -19.53
N GLU A 18 -7.85 -8.98 -18.24
CA GLU A 18 -9.13 -8.77 -17.56
C GLU A 18 -9.24 -7.40 -16.87
N ASP A 19 -8.20 -6.57 -16.87
CA ASP A 19 -8.29 -5.20 -16.33
C ASP A 19 -9.15 -4.33 -17.29
N PRO A 20 -10.35 -3.87 -16.87
CA PRO A 20 -11.29 -3.17 -17.75
C PRO A 20 -10.82 -1.78 -18.17
N ARG A 21 -9.74 -1.27 -17.59
CA ARG A 21 -9.18 0.05 -17.92
C ARG A 21 -8.29 0.02 -19.15
N PHE A 22 -7.84 -1.16 -19.58
CA PHE A 22 -6.89 -1.34 -20.67
C PHE A 22 -7.39 -2.41 -21.65
N PRO A 23 -7.02 -2.33 -22.94
CA PRO A 23 -7.23 -3.46 -23.84
C PRO A 23 -6.35 -4.66 -23.41
N PRO A 24 -6.76 -5.90 -23.70
CA PRO A 24 -5.97 -7.08 -23.38
C PRO A 24 -4.60 -7.08 -24.10
N VAL A 25 -3.52 -7.32 -23.35
CA VAL A 25 -2.14 -7.32 -23.84
C VAL A 25 -1.91 -8.32 -24.98
N GLY A 26 -1.36 -7.87 -26.09
CA GLY A 26 -0.96 -8.65 -27.26
C GLY A 26 0.34 -9.45 -27.06
N ALA A 27 0.52 -10.50 -27.86
CA ALA A 27 1.70 -11.38 -27.75
C ALA A 27 3.00 -10.66 -28.14
N ASP A 28 2.92 -9.71 -29.05
CA ASP A 28 4.01 -8.85 -29.52
C ASP A 28 4.42 -7.79 -28.48
N GLU A 29 3.51 -7.38 -27.61
CA GLU A 29 3.79 -6.43 -26.53
C GLU A 29 4.58 -7.07 -25.37
N LEU A 30 4.48 -8.39 -25.19
CA LEU A 30 5.12 -9.10 -24.07
C LEU A 30 6.65 -8.91 -24.01
N GLY A 31 7.30 -8.63 -25.15
CA GLY A 31 8.74 -8.37 -25.19
C GLY A 31 9.13 -6.98 -24.68
N ALA A 32 8.18 -6.06 -24.53
CA ALA A 32 8.40 -4.67 -24.17
C ALA A 32 7.89 -4.32 -22.76
N LEU A 33 7.18 -5.23 -22.10
CA LEU A 33 6.64 -5.03 -20.74
C LEU A 33 7.62 -5.53 -19.68
N THR A 34 7.64 -4.83 -18.54
CA THR A 34 8.22 -5.33 -17.30
C THR A 34 7.12 -5.92 -16.42
N VAL A 35 7.45 -6.97 -15.68
CA VAL A 35 6.52 -7.60 -14.73
C VAL A 35 6.88 -7.22 -13.30
N GLU A 36 5.85 -6.93 -12.50
CA GLU A 36 5.94 -6.76 -11.06
C GLU A 36 4.97 -7.71 -10.35
N VAL A 37 5.42 -8.35 -9.27
CA VAL A 37 4.62 -9.24 -8.43
C VAL A 37 4.65 -8.74 -6.99
N SER A 38 3.48 -8.43 -6.44
CA SER A 38 3.31 -8.13 -5.01
C SER A 38 2.79 -9.37 -4.27
N ILE A 39 3.59 -9.92 -3.36
CA ILE A 39 3.22 -11.05 -2.50
C ILE A 39 2.72 -10.50 -1.17
N LEU A 40 1.44 -10.77 -0.86
CA LEU A 40 0.78 -10.22 0.32
C LEU A 40 0.83 -11.19 1.50
N THR A 41 1.08 -10.67 2.70
CA THR A 41 0.85 -11.43 3.93
C THR A 41 -0.64 -11.69 4.11
N PRO A 42 -1.04 -12.76 4.82
CA PRO A 42 -2.42 -12.94 5.24
C PRO A 42 -2.96 -11.67 5.93
N PRO A 43 -4.12 -11.12 5.51
CA PRO A 43 -4.64 -9.91 6.13
C PRO A 43 -5.05 -10.13 7.59
N GLU A 44 -4.72 -9.16 8.44
CA GLU A 44 -5.06 -9.14 9.86
C GLU A 44 -6.10 -8.05 10.14
N PRO A 45 -7.14 -8.29 10.94
CA PRO A 45 -8.09 -7.25 11.31
C PRO A 45 -7.44 -6.14 12.15
N LEU A 46 -7.81 -4.89 11.85
CA LEU A 46 -7.56 -3.78 12.77
C LEU A 46 -8.42 -3.94 14.03
N PRO A 47 -8.03 -3.29 15.15
CA PRO A 47 -8.82 -3.30 16.37
C PRO A 47 -10.28 -2.89 16.11
N ALA A 48 -11.21 -3.65 16.69
CA ALA A 48 -12.62 -3.27 16.74
C ALA A 48 -12.84 -2.15 17.78
N GLY A 49 -13.86 -1.33 17.57
CA GLY A 49 -14.22 -0.24 18.48
C GLY A 49 -13.87 1.14 17.92
N GLU A 50 -13.24 1.98 18.75
CA GLU A 50 -13.04 3.41 18.50
C GLU A 50 -12.24 3.69 17.20
N PRO A 51 -12.71 4.60 16.34
CA PRO A 51 -11.99 5.02 15.14
C PRO A 51 -10.53 5.46 15.40
N ALA A 52 -10.28 6.11 16.54
CA ALA A 52 -8.93 6.51 16.92
C ALA A 52 -7.96 5.31 17.04
N ALA A 53 -8.45 4.16 17.54
CA ALA A 53 -7.65 2.95 17.68
C ALA A 53 -7.35 2.31 16.31
N ARG A 54 -8.32 2.31 15.39
CA ARG A 54 -8.12 1.84 14.00
C ARG A 54 -7.05 2.68 13.31
N ARG A 55 -7.18 4.02 13.35
CA ARG A 55 -6.20 4.94 12.76
C ARG A 55 -4.80 4.75 13.35
N ALA A 56 -4.67 4.61 14.66
CA ALA A 56 -3.37 4.41 15.33
C ALA A 56 -2.72 3.05 15.01
N ALA A 57 -3.50 2.05 14.58
CA ALA A 57 -3.00 0.73 14.24
C ALA A 57 -2.42 0.62 12.83
N VAL A 58 -2.62 1.63 11.98
CA VAL A 58 -2.12 1.71 10.60
C VAL A 58 -0.77 2.42 10.57
N ARG A 59 0.22 1.80 9.90
CA ARG A 59 1.54 2.41 9.64
C ARG A 59 1.72 2.68 8.15
N VAL A 60 1.75 3.96 7.80
CA VAL A 60 2.00 4.45 6.43
C VAL A 60 3.34 3.90 5.91
N GLY A 61 3.35 3.46 4.65
CA GLY A 61 4.52 2.88 3.98
C GLY A 61 4.87 1.46 4.41
N ARG A 62 4.12 0.86 5.34
CA ARG A 62 4.27 -0.54 5.74
C ARG A 62 2.99 -1.33 5.50
N ASP A 63 1.86 -0.77 5.90
CA ASP A 63 0.57 -1.45 5.85
C ASP A 63 -0.19 -1.07 4.57
N GLY A 64 -0.61 -2.08 3.82
CA GLY A 64 -1.71 -1.98 2.86
C GLY A 64 -3.02 -2.28 3.58
N LEU A 65 -4.13 -1.75 3.07
CA LEU A 65 -5.45 -1.88 3.70
C LEU A 65 -6.44 -2.56 2.77
N ILE A 66 -7.34 -3.34 3.37
CA ILE A 66 -8.55 -3.86 2.74
C ILE A 66 -9.74 -3.35 3.56
N VAL A 67 -10.70 -2.74 2.90
CA VAL A 67 -11.98 -2.34 3.49
C VAL A 67 -13.08 -3.20 2.89
N GLU A 68 -13.90 -3.80 3.75
CA GLU A 68 -15.06 -4.62 3.37
C GLU A 68 -16.29 -4.16 4.13
N GLY A 69 -17.36 -3.83 3.42
CA GLY A 69 -18.60 -3.37 4.03
C GLY A 69 -19.71 -3.22 2.99
N TYR A 70 -20.96 -3.43 3.41
CA TYR A 70 -22.12 -3.20 2.54
C TYR A 70 -22.10 -3.96 1.21
N GLY A 71 -21.51 -5.17 1.19
CA GLY A 71 -21.36 -5.98 -0.02
C GLY A 71 -20.30 -5.48 -1.01
N ARG A 72 -19.45 -4.53 -0.60
CA ARG A 72 -18.36 -3.98 -1.40
C ARG A 72 -17.00 -4.21 -0.73
N SER A 73 -15.94 -4.20 -1.53
CA SER A 73 -14.57 -4.36 -1.06
C SER A 73 -13.60 -3.51 -1.89
N GLY A 74 -12.57 -2.99 -1.24
CA GLY A 74 -11.51 -2.21 -1.86
C GLY A 74 -10.19 -2.42 -1.14
N LEU A 75 -9.09 -2.34 -1.89
CA LEU A 75 -7.75 -2.56 -1.39
C LEU A 75 -6.80 -1.48 -1.93
N LEU A 76 -5.91 -1.00 -1.07
CA LEU A 76 -4.75 -0.17 -1.44
C LEU A 76 -3.46 -0.79 -0.92
N LEU A 77 -2.44 -0.80 -1.76
CA LEU A 77 -1.12 -1.36 -1.45
C LEU A 77 -0.30 -0.42 -0.54
N PRO A 78 0.70 -0.95 0.21
CA PRO A 78 1.49 -0.17 1.15
C PRO A 78 2.15 1.10 0.57
N GLN A 79 2.58 1.06 -0.70
CA GLN A 79 3.28 2.17 -1.36
C GLN A 79 2.39 3.36 -1.73
N VAL A 80 1.06 3.16 -1.80
CA VAL A 80 0.14 4.21 -2.25
C VAL A 80 0.19 5.42 -1.33
N ALA A 81 0.21 5.22 0.00
CA ALA A 81 0.20 6.34 0.92
C ALA A 81 1.50 7.18 0.89
N PRO A 82 2.71 6.58 0.93
CA PRO A 82 3.95 7.32 0.74
C PRO A 82 4.02 8.10 -0.59
N GLU A 83 3.64 7.48 -1.71
CA GLU A 83 3.70 8.12 -3.03
C GLU A 83 2.81 9.37 -3.11
N GLN A 84 1.68 9.34 -2.41
CA GLN A 84 0.71 10.43 -2.38
C GLN A 84 0.93 11.41 -1.22
N GLY A 85 1.89 11.15 -0.33
CA GLY A 85 2.09 11.93 0.89
C GLY A 85 0.94 11.81 1.90
N TRP A 86 0.19 10.71 1.87
CA TRP A 86 -0.99 10.50 2.71
C TRP A 86 -0.65 10.07 4.13
N THR A 87 -1.47 10.55 5.06
CA THR A 87 -1.57 10.08 6.44
C THR A 87 -2.31 8.75 6.54
N ALA A 88 -2.27 8.11 7.72
CA ALA A 88 -3.04 6.90 7.99
C ALA A 88 -4.56 7.09 7.81
N GLU A 89 -5.08 8.27 8.14
CA GLU A 89 -6.50 8.59 7.98
C GLU A 89 -6.87 8.77 6.50
N GLU A 90 -6.03 9.43 5.72
CA GLU A 90 -6.23 9.55 4.26
C GLU A 90 -6.15 8.19 3.57
N LEU A 91 -5.23 7.31 3.99
CA LEU A 91 -5.18 5.93 3.50
C LEU A 91 -6.46 5.15 3.82
N LEU A 92 -6.98 5.27 5.04
CA LEU A 92 -8.26 4.66 5.43
C LEU A 92 -9.42 5.19 4.57
N ASN A 93 -9.47 6.51 4.38
CA ASN A 93 -10.49 7.17 3.55
C ASN A 93 -10.42 6.72 2.09
N GLY A 94 -9.24 6.78 1.48
CA GLY A 94 -9.02 6.36 0.10
C GLY A 94 -9.31 4.88 -0.12
N THR A 95 -9.07 4.03 0.89
CA THR A 95 -9.42 2.61 0.79
C THR A 95 -10.94 2.41 0.82
N CYS A 96 -11.68 3.19 1.61
CA CYS A 96 -13.14 3.18 1.58
C CYS A 96 -13.67 3.65 0.22
N GLU A 97 -13.13 4.73 -0.33
CA GLU A 97 -13.50 5.23 -1.66
C GLU A 97 -13.19 4.19 -2.75
N LYS A 98 -12.04 3.50 -2.64
CA LYS A 98 -11.67 2.40 -3.54
C LYS A 98 -12.66 1.23 -3.45
N ALA A 99 -13.24 1.01 -2.27
CA ALA A 99 -14.34 0.06 -2.06
C ALA A 99 -15.70 0.60 -2.55
N GLY A 100 -15.77 1.83 -3.06
CA GLY A 100 -17.01 2.51 -3.41
C GLY A 100 -17.88 2.86 -2.20
N LEU A 101 -17.29 3.03 -1.01
CA LEU A 101 -17.97 3.45 0.21
C LEU A 101 -17.76 4.94 0.46
N ALA A 102 -18.51 5.50 1.42
CA ALA A 102 -18.21 6.84 1.93
C ALA A 102 -16.79 6.87 2.52
N PRO A 103 -16.03 7.97 2.39
CA PRO A 103 -14.63 8.03 2.84
C PRO A 103 -14.46 7.67 4.32
N ASP A 104 -15.40 8.06 5.18
CA ASP A 104 -15.36 7.80 6.62
C ASP A 104 -16.00 6.47 7.05
N ALA A 105 -16.39 5.61 6.11
CA ALA A 105 -17.07 4.33 6.40
C ALA A 105 -16.23 3.41 7.30
N TRP A 106 -14.89 3.51 7.28
CA TRP A 106 -14.01 2.77 8.18
C TRP A 106 -14.23 3.09 9.67
N ARG A 107 -14.97 4.15 10.01
CA ARG A 107 -15.33 4.49 11.40
C ARG A 107 -16.50 3.65 11.90
N ASP A 108 -17.28 3.07 11.00
CA ASP A 108 -18.40 2.20 11.34
C ASP A 108 -17.89 0.84 11.88
N PRO A 109 -18.37 0.38 13.06
CA PRO A 109 -17.97 -0.90 13.61
C PRO A 109 -18.36 -2.11 12.74
N THR A 110 -19.38 -1.98 11.89
CA THR A 110 -19.83 -3.03 10.96
C THR A 110 -18.93 -3.16 9.72
N VAL A 111 -18.16 -2.11 9.40
CA VAL A 111 -17.16 -2.14 8.32
C VAL A 111 -15.90 -2.80 8.84
N ARG A 112 -15.45 -3.83 8.11
CA ARG A 112 -14.22 -4.56 8.41
C ARG A 112 -13.06 -3.85 7.74
N VAL A 113 -12.02 -3.57 8.52
CA VAL A 113 -10.76 -3.05 8.01
C VAL A 113 -9.66 -4.04 8.36
N LEU A 114 -8.99 -4.53 7.33
CA LEU A 114 -7.87 -5.46 7.45
C LEU A 114 -6.60 -4.75 7.00
N ARG A 115 -5.47 -5.06 7.64
CA ARG A 115 -4.13 -4.65 7.19
C ARG A 115 -3.35 -5.84 6.67
N PHE A 116 -2.45 -5.61 5.74
CA PHE A 116 -1.47 -6.60 5.28
C PHE A 116 -0.16 -5.90 4.94
N ARG A 117 0.90 -6.68 4.71
CA ARG A 117 2.17 -6.21 4.16
C ARG A 117 2.39 -6.83 2.79
N ALA A 118 3.23 -6.21 1.99
CA ALA A 118 3.60 -6.71 0.68
C ALA A 118 5.12 -6.77 0.51
N GLU A 119 5.60 -7.89 0.00
CA GLU A 119 6.93 -7.98 -0.62
C GLU A 119 6.75 -7.85 -2.13
N VAL A 120 7.49 -6.94 -2.74
CA VAL A 120 7.35 -6.63 -4.17
C VAL A 120 8.61 -7.04 -4.89
N PHE A 121 8.46 -7.72 -6.03
CA PHE A 121 9.55 -8.14 -6.91
C PHE A 121 9.27 -7.61 -8.31
N ALA A 122 10.24 -6.96 -8.93
CA ALA A 122 10.09 -6.37 -10.26
C ALA A 122 11.28 -6.69 -11.16
N GLU A 123 11.03 -6.76 -12.46
CA GLU A 123 12.06 -6.78 -13.49
C GLU A 123 12.66 -5.38 -13.70
N SER A 124 13.99 -5.29 -13.83
CA SER A 124 14.68 -4.01 -14.11
C SER A 124 14.46 -3.50 -15.54
N THR A 125 14.26 -4.43 -16.47
CA THR A 125 14.00 -4.24 -17.91
C THR A 125 13.20 -5.44 -18.39
N PRO A 126 12.51 -5.39 -19.55
CA PRO A 126 11.76 -6.57 -20.04
C PRO A 126 12.65 -7.82 -20.08
N ARG A 127 12.24 -8.89 -19.39
CA ARG A 127 13.00 -10.16 -19.24
C ARG A 127 14.39 -10.01 -18.61
N GLY A 128 14.60 -8.92 -17.87
CA GLY A 128 15.86 -8.59 -17.22
C GLY A 128 16.03 -9.26 -15.86
N ALA A 129 16.93 -8.70 -15.05
CA ALA A 129 17.12 -9.16 -13.67
C ALA A 129 15.88 -8.82 -12.82
N ILE A 130 15.52 -9.74 -11.93
CA ILE A 130 14.44 -9.54 -10.95
C ILE A 130 15.07 -9.17 -9.62
N ALA A 131 14.58 -8.11 -8.99
CA ALA A 131 15.03 -7.67 -7.67
C ALA A 131 13.84 -7.33 -6.77
N PRO A 132 13.98 -7.48 -5.44
CA PRO A 132 13.01 -6.94 -4.50
C PRO A 132 12.97 -5.41 -4.60
N VAL A 133 11.76 -4.86 -4.66
CA VAL A 133 11.51 -3.42 -4.63
C VAL A 133 11.34 -2.99 -3.18
N PRO A 134 12.13 -2.02 -2.68
CA PRO A 134 11.93 -1.47 -1.35
C PRO A 134 10.55 -0.82 -1.24
N THR A 135 9.64 -1.43 -0.48
CA THR A 135 8.27 -0.90 -0.24
C THR A 135 8.20 0.04 0.95
N GLU A 136 9.19 0.01 1.83
CA GLU A 136 9.35 0.99 2.90
C GLU A 136 10.18 2.16 2.36
N ALA A 137 9.66 3.38 2.47
CA ALA A 137 10.48 4.58 2.27
C ALA A 137 11.72 4.44 3.16
N PRO A 138 12.95 4.64 2.63
CA PRO A 138 14.14 4.56 3.45
C PRO A 138 13.94 5.51 4.62
N ALA A 139 13.99 4.98 5.85
CA ALA A 139 13.84 5.77 7.06
C ALA A 139 14.82 6.95 6.96
N GLU A 140 14.29 8.14 6.66
CA GLU A 140 15.12 9.32 6.57
C GLU A 140 15.82 9.46 7.92
N ARG A 141 17.15 9.56 7.80
CA ARG A 141 18.15 9.64 8.85
C ARG A 141 17.76 10.73 9.85
N SER A 142 16.91 10.38 10.82
CA SER A 142 16.43 11.30 11.85
C SER A 142 17.55 11.55 12.85
N ALA A 143 18.26 12.65 12.62
CA ALA A 143 18.74 13.63 13.61
C ALA A 143 20.08 14.26 13.14
N ARG A 144 19.98 15.30 12.31
CA ARG A 144 20.85 16.47 12.58
C ARG A 144 20.35 17.04 13.90
N GLY A 145 21.13 16.82 14.96
CA GLY A 145 20.89 17.47 16.24
C GLY A 145 20.81 19.00 16.07
N PRO A 146 20.06 19.71 16.93
CA PRO A 146 19.96 21.15 16.84
C PRO A 146 21.34 21.77 17.09
N VAL A 147 21.84 22.51 16.10
CA VAL A 147 22.94 23.46 16.30
C VAL A 147 22.38 24.61 17.12
N SER A 148 22.55 24.55 18.43
CA SER A 148 22.30 25.68 19.32
C SER A 148 23.33 26.77 19.03
N ARG A 149 22.95 27.76 18.22
CA ARG A 149 23.59 29.08 18.22
C ARG A 149 22.95 29.92 19.33
N SER A 150 23.53 29.90 20.53
CA SER A 150 23.27 30.94 21.53
C SER A 150 24.44 31.93 21.52
N GLY A 151 24.26 33.02 20.79
CA GLY A 151 25.00 34.25 21.04
C GLY A 151 24.21 35.11 22.03
N SER A 152 24.80 35.46 23.16
CA SER A 152 24.41 36.65 23.91
C SER A 152 25.64 37.21 24.64
N ARG A 153 25.95 38.46 24.29
CA ARG A 153 26.93 39.35 24.91
C ARG A 153 26.57 39.61 26.38
N SER A 154 27.57 39.76 27.25
CA SER A 154 27.76 40.98 28.06
C SER A 154 29.05 40.94 28.89
N ALA A 155 29.62 42.14 29.05
CA ALA A 155 30.91 42.50 29.64
C ALA A 155 30.94 42.34 31.19
N PRO A 156 32.08 42.64 31.83
CA PRO A 156 32.27 44.00 32.33
C PRO A 156 33.42 44.79 31.69
#